data_AF-A0A2Z4V6Q4-F1
#
_entry.id   AF-A0A2Z4V6Q4-F1
#
_cell.length_a   1.000
_cell.length_b   1.000
_cell.length_c   1.000
_cell.angle_alpha   90.00
_cell.angle_beta   90.00
_cell.angle_gamma   90.00
#
_symmetry.space_group_name_H-M   'P 1'
#
loop_
_entity.id
_entity.type
_entity.pdbx_description
1 polymer ?
#
loop_
_entity_poly.entity_id
_entity_poly.type
_entity_poly.pdbx_seq_one_letter_code
_entity_poly.pdbx_strand_id
1 'polypeptide(L)'
;MNCADDPDRGDAKASPATVERELAELAPLFLAASPVFGPRQLMTVLSCYGRPAGTDFIRKIDRPAGIPRMLLVGTRGDPATPYEWTEETAKRLGNTVVVDYKGDGHTGYVASSCVRGYVDHFLLDGRLPSGTRSCPAGE
;
A
#
# COMPACT_ATOMS: atom_id res chain seq x y z
N MET A 1 4.12 -8.09 -4.31
CA MET A 1 5.44 -7.44 -4.44
C MET A 1 6.04 -7.90 -5.75
N ASN A 2 6.10 -7.01 -6.72
CA ASN A 2 6.71 -7.28 -8.01
C ASN A 2 8.12 -6.66 -7.98
N CYS A 3 9.14 -7.40 -8.43
CA CYS A 3 10.53 -6.91 -8.38
C CYS A 3 10.79 -5.63 -9.19
N ALA A 4 9.94 -5.25 -10.13
CA ALA A 4 10.02 -3.98 -10.83
C ALA A 4 9.68 -2.78 -9.95
N ASP A 5 8.99 -2.99 -8.81
CA ASP A 5 8.50 -1.94 -7.92
C ASP A 5 9.47 -1.61 -6.77
N ASP A 6 10.47 -2.45 -6.53
CA ASP A 6 11.40 -2.28 -5.41
C ASP A 6 12.68 -1.56 -5.87
N PRO A 7 12.92 -0.33 -5.40
CA PRO A 7 14.10 0.47 -5.73
C PRO A 7 15.30 0.17 -4.82
N ASP A 8 15.09 -0.55 -3.71
CA ASP A 8 16.10 -0.82 -2.68
C ASP A 8 16.90 -2.11 -2.96
N ARG A 9 16.68 -2.73 -4.12
CA ARG A 9 17.43 -3.91 -4.56
C ARG A 9 18.65 -3.53 -5.39
N GLY A 10 19.70 -4.33 -5.24
CA GLY A 10 20.94 -4.20 -5.99
C GLY A 10 20.82 -4.49 -7.50
N ASP A 11 21.93 -4.23 -8.20
CA ASP A 11 22.12 -4.51 -9.63
C ASP A 11 21.90 -6.00 -9.95
N ALA A 12 21.34 -6.31 -11.13
CA ALA A 12 21.26 -7.66 -11.69
C ALA A 12 22.62 -8.37 -11.74
N LYS A 13 23.72 -7.61 -11.77
CA LYS A 13 25.11 -8.10 -11.79
C LYS A 13 25.78 -8.11 -10.42
N ALA A 14 25.05 -7.89 -9.32
CA ALA A 14 25.60 -7.92 -7.98
C ALA A 14 26.25 -9.28 -7.68
N SER A 15 27.49 -9.24 -7.17
CA SER A 15 28.15 -10.45 -6.69
C SER A 15 27.49 -10.96 -5.40
N PRO A 16 27.58 -12.26 -5.07
CA PRO A 16 27.07 -12.77 -3.79
C PRO A 16 27.55 -11.98 -2.56
N ALA A 17 28.82 -11.54 -2.56
CA ALA A 17 29.38 -10.72 -1.48
C ALA A 17 28.78 -9.31 -1.40
N THR A 18 28.35 -8.75 -2.55
CA THR A 18 27.62 -7.47 -2.59
C THR A 18 26.24 -7.64 -1.95
N VAL A 19 25.51 -8.69 -2.33
CA VAL A 19 24.17 -9.00 -1.79
C VAL A 19 24.23 -9.24 -0.29
N GLU A 20 25.21 -10.00 0.19
CA GLU A 20 25.39 -10.28 1.61
C GLU A 20 25.61 -8.98 2.42
N ARG A 21 26.43 -8.06 1.92
CA ARG A 21 26.66 -6.76 2.55
C ARG A 21 25.38 -5.91 2.59
N GLU A 22 24.66 -5.81 1.47
CA GLU A 22 23.41 -5.02 1.38
C GLU A 22 22.33 -5.59 2.32
N LEU A 23 22.18 -6.91 2.41
CA LEU A 23 21.27 -7.55 3.36
C LEU A 23 21.65 -7.24 4.81
N ALA A 24 22.94 -7.27 5.15
CA ALA A 24 23.41 -6.94 6.49
C ALA A 24 23.13 -5.47 6.87
N GLU A 25 23.20 -4.55 5.89
CA GLU A 25 22.87 -3.13 6.07
C GLU A 25 21.36 -2.90 6.22
N LEU A 26 20.52 -3.60 5.46
CA LEU A 26 19.06 -3.46 5.49
C LEU A 26 18.42 -4.15 6.70
N ALA A 27 18.99 -5.25 7.19
CA ALA A 27 18.45 -6.02 8.31
C ALA A 27 18.07 -5.18 9.55
N PRO A 28 18.94 -4.31 10.10
CA PRO A 28 18.58 -3.48 11.25
C PRO A 28 17.45 -2.48 10.93
N LEU A 29 17.37 -1.95 9.71
CA LEU A 29 16.31 -1.01 9.30
C LEU A 29 14.95 -1.71 9.27
N PHE A 30 14.87 -2.90 8.67
CA PHE A 30 13.63 -3.67 8.60
C PHE A 30 13.18 -4.15 9.99
N LEU A 31 14.12 -4.57 10.84
CA LEU A 31 13.82 -4.96 12.21
C LEU A 31 13.29 -3.77 13.04
N ALA A 32 13.89 -2.59 12.88
CA ALA A 32 13.44 -1.36 13.53
C ALA A 32 12.04 -0.93 13.05
N ALA A 33 11.74 -1.11 11.76
CA ALA A 33 10.43 -0.82 11.20
C ALA A 33 9.33 -1.77 11.72
N SER A 34 9.63 -3.07 11.83
CA SER A 34 8.73 -4.04 12.47
C SER A 34 9.48 -5.29 12.94
N PRO A 35 9.46 -5.61 14.25
CA PRO A 35 10.03 -6.86 14.75
C PRO A 35 9.36 -8.12 14.20
N VAL A 36 8.08 -8.02 13.85
CA VAL A 36 7.26 -9.16 13.41
C VAL A 36 7.32 -9.34 11.89
N PHE A 37 7.17 -8.25 11.14
CA PHE A 37 7.07 -8.32 9.68
C PHE A 37 8.39 -8.03 8.96
N GLY A 38 9.31 -7.30 9.59
CA GLY A 38 10.59 -6.87 9.02
C GLY A 38 11.44 -8.02 8.47
N PRO A 39 11.74 -9.08 9.25
CA PRO A 39 12.55 -10.19 8.76
C PRO A 39 11.95 -10.87 7.53
N ARG A 40 10.63 -11.07 7.49
CA ARG A 40 9.95 -11.64 6.32
C ARG A 40 10.03 -10.70 5.12
N GLN A 41 9.86 -9.40 5.32
CA GLN A 41 9.95 -8.42 4.24
C GLN A 41 11.35 -8.30 3.66
N LEU A 42 12.41 -8.37 4.47
CA LEU A 42 13.78 -8.41 3.97
C LEU A 42 14.02 -9.61 3.03
N MET A 43 13.45 -10.78 3.34
CA MET A 43 13.55 -11.95 2.46
C MET A 43 12.85 -11.75 1.12
N THR A 44 11.84 -10.89 1.04
CA THR A 44 11.22 -10.55 -0.25
C THR A 44 12.13 -9.67 -1.11
N VAL A 45 12.92 -8.77 -0.51
CA VAL A 45 13.98 -8.02 -1.21
C VAL A 45 15.01 -8.99 -1.81
N LEU A 46 15.42 -10.01 -1.05
CA LEU A 46 16.35 -11.05 -1.52
C LEU A 46 15.83 -11.76 -2.79
N SER A 47 14.52 -12.02 -2.86
CA SER A 47 13.91 -12.71 -4.01
C SER A 47 14.05 -11.94 -5.33
N CYS A 48 14.42 -10.66 -5.29
CA CYS A 48 14.52 -9.78 -6.46
C CYS A 48 15.93 -9.55 -6.98
N TYR A 49 16.97 -10.05 -6.32
CA TYR A 49 18.34 -9.99 -6.86
C TYR A 49 18.47 -10.81 -8.14
N GLY A 50 19.29 -10.33 -9.08
CA GLY A 50 19.45 -10.92 -10.41
C GLY A 50 18.40 -10.47 -11.45
N ARG A 51 17.43 -9.63 -11.07
CA ARG A 51 16.52 -8.96 -12.01
C ARG A 51 17.10 -7.60 -12.46
N PRO A 52 16.86 -7.13 -13.70
CA PRO A 52 17.24 -5.78 -14.16
C PRO A 52 16.73 -4.71 -13.20
N ALA A 53 17.38 -3.56 -13.03
CA ALA A 53 16.97 -2.52 -12.06
C ALA A 53 15.48 -2.12 -12.14
N GLY A 54 14.90 -1.74 -10.99
CA GLY A 54 13.51 -1.30 -10.91
C GLY A 54 13.27 0.01 -11.69
N THR A 55 12.02 0.29 -12.04
CA THR A 55 11.66 1.54 -12.73
C THR A 55 11.25 2.63 -11.73
N ASP A 56 11.44 3.91 -12.07
CA ASP A 56 10.97 5.02 -11.24
C ASP A 56 9.49 5.39 -11.50
N PHE A 57 8.84 4.74 -12.48
CA PHE A 57 7.51 5.09 -12.97
C PHE A 57 6.43 5.04 -11.88
N ILE A 58 6.50 4.06 -10.97
CA ILE A 58 5.52 3.90 -9.87
C ILE A 58 5.55 5.04 -8.84
N ARG A 59 6.59 5.89 -8.84
CA ARG A 59 6.74 6.98 -7.87
C ARG A 59 6.06 8.28 -8.33
N LYS A 60 5.67 8.36 -9.60
CA LYS A 60 5.00 9.53 -10.19
C LYS A 60 3.52 9.24 -10.35
N ILE A 61 2.69 10.02 -9.67
CA ILE A 61 1.24 10.02 -9.92
C ILE A 61 0.95 11.23 -10.80
N ASP A 62 0.86 10.98 -12.10
CA ASP A 62 0.37 11.98 -13.03
C ASP A 62 -1.12 12.19 -12.76
N ARG A 63 -1.49 13.42 -12.44
CA ARG A 63 -2.88 13.81 -12.15
C ARG A 63 -3.46 14.58 -13.33
N PRO A 64 -3.88 13.91 -14.42
CA PRO A 64 -4.51 14.60 -15.54
C PRO A 64 -5.71 15.43 -15.08
N ALA A 65 -5.99 16.51 -15.80
CA ALA A 65 -7.18 17.30 -15.55
C ALA A 65 -8.44 16.44 -15.79
N GLY A 66 -9.48 16.65 -14.97
CA GLY A 66 -10.78 16.00 -15.16
C GLY A 66 -10.93 14.59 -14.57
N ILE A 67 -10.03 14.15 -13.70
CA ILE A 67 -10.18 12.86 -12.98
C ILE A 67 -11.48 12.88 -12.16
N PRO A 68 -12.39 11.89 -12.33
CA PRO A 68 -13.59 11.75 -11.52
C PRO A 68 -13.27 11.59 -10.04
N ARG A 69 -14.22 11.93 -9.16
CA ARG A 69 -14.06 11.68 -7.73
C ARG A 69 -13.92 10.17 -7.50
N MET A 70 -12.95 9.76 -6.69
CA MET A 70 -12.73 8.35 -6.35
C MET A 70 -13.14 8.03 -4.91
N LEU A 71 -13.63 6.82 -4.68
CA LEU A 71 -13.81 6.25 -3.34
C LEU A 71 -12.58 5.41 -2.98
N LEU A 72 -11.93 5.74 -1.87
CA LEU A 72 -10.89 4.92 -1.28
C LEU A 72 -11.44 4.26 -0.01
N VAL A 73 -11.03 3.02 0.24
CA VAL A 73 -11.32 2.30 1.48
C VAL A 73 -10.00 2.07 2.19
N GLY A 74 -9.86 2.60 3.40
CA GLY A 74 -8.69 2.39 4.25
C GLY A 74 -9.07 1.62 5.50
N THR A 75 -8.41 0.49 5.74
CA THR A 75 -8.57 -0.33 6.93
C THR A 75 -7.48 0.01 7.93
N ARG A 76 -7.84 0.35 9.18
CA ARG A 76 -6.88 0.83 10.19
C ARG A 76 -5.89 -0.24 10.63
N GLY A 77 -6.33 -1.49 10.78
CA GLY A 77 -5.48 -2.62 11.14
C GLY A 77 -5.02 -3.45 9.94
N ASP A 78 -4.81 -2.85 8.76
CA ASP A 78 -4.31 -3.58 7.59
C ASP A 78 -2.80 -3.85 7.70
N PRO A 79 -2.37 -5.12 7.78
CA PRO A 79 -0.96 -5.46 7.95
C PRO A 79 -0.17 -5.42 6.63
N ALA A 80 -0.84 -5.38 5.47
CA ALA A 80 -0.21 -5.46 4.16
C ALA A 80 -0.21 -4.11 3.43
N THR A 81 -1.23 -3.29 3.62
CA THR A 81 -1.34 -1.92 3.09
C THR A 81 -1.77 -0.97 4.21
N PRO A 82 -0.82 -0.51 5.04
CA PRO A 82 -1.10 0.35 6.20
C PRO A 82 -1.97 1.55 5.85
N TYR A 83 -2.79 1.99 6.82
CA TYR A 83 -3.78 3.06 6.58
C TYR A 83 -3.15 4.37 6.08
N GLU A 84 -1.93 4.68 6.49
CA GLU A 84 -1.16 5.84 6.04
C GLU A 84 -0.98 5.84 4.52
N TRP A 85 -0.92 4.68 3.87
CA TRP A 85 -0.85 4.57 2.42
C TRP A 85 -2.16 5.02 1.77
N THR A 86 -3.30 4.80 2.43
CA THR A 86 -4.59 5.34 1.97
C THR A 86 -4.61 6.87 2.08
N GLU A 87 -4.10 7.42 3.18
CA GLU A 87 -4.02 8.88 3.37
C GLU A 87 -3.08 9.52 2.35
N GLU A 88 -1.92 8.93 2.11
CA GLU A 88 -0.96 9.43 1.12
C GLU A 88 -1.52 9.32 -0.31
N THR A 89 -2.21 8.23 -0.63
CA THR A 89 -2.91 8.06 -1.91
C THR A 89 -3.99 9.12 -2.10
N ALA A 90 -4.80 9.38 -1.07
CA ALA A 90 -5.82 10.43 -1.08
C ALA A 90 -5.20 11.81 -1.32
N LYS A 91 -4.09 12.14 -0.66
CA LYS A 91 -3.36 13.40 -0.85
C LYS A 91 -2.84 13.55 -2.27
N ARG A 92 -2.22 12.51 -2.84
CA ARG A 92 -1.65 12.56 -4.19
C ARG A 92 -2.71 12.66 -5.27
N LEU A 93 -3.83 11.96 -5.12
CA LEU A 93 -4.94 12.02 -6.08
C LEU A 93 -5.76 13.31 -5.94
N GLY A 94 -5.89 13.84 -4.72
CA GLY A 94 -6.56 15.10 -4.38
C GLY A 94 -8.08 15.12 -4.55
N ASN A 95 -8.65 14.31 -5.46
CA ASN A 95 -10.08 14.24 -5.75
C ASN A 95 -10.70 12.93 -5.23
N THR A 96 -10.56 12.68 -3.94
CA THR A 96 -10.96 11.40 -3.33
C THR A 96 -11.81 11.59 -2.09
N VAL A 97 -12.66 10.61 -1.79
CA VAL A 97 -13.28 10.43 -0.47
C VAL A 97 -12.80 9.13 0.15
N VAL A 98 -12.62 9.12 1.46
CA VAL A 98 -12.12 7.95 2.19
C VAL A 98 -13.24 7.36 3.05
N VAL A 99 -13.42 6.05 2.96
CA VAL A 99 -14.13 5.25 3.96
C VAL A 99 -13.07 4.70 4.92
N ASP A 100 -13.04 5.27 6.12
CA ASP A 100 -12.11 4.96 7.21
C ASP A 100 -12.70 3.83 8.06
N TYR A 101 -12.28 2.60 7.77
CA TYR A 101 -12.71 1.41 8.49
C TYR A 101 -11.81 1.15 9.69
N LYS A 102 -12.40 1.16 10.90
CA LYS A 102 -11.68 1.02 12.17
C LYS A 102 -11.32 -0.41 12.57
N GLY A 103 -11.60 -1.40 11.71
CA GLY A 103 -11.29 -2.80 11.98
C GLY A 103 -9.89 -3.24 11.54
N ASP A 104 -9.66 -4.54 11.71
CA ASP A 104 -8.41 -5.22 11.36
C ASP A 104 -8.60 -6.08 10.10
N GLY A 105 -7.49 -6.41 9.44
CA GLY A 105 -7.47 -7.30 8.27
C GLY A 105 -7.07 -6.57 6.99
N HIS A 106 -6.80 -7.35 5.94
CA HIS A 106 -6.36 -6.81 4.66
C HIS A 106 -7.54 -6.50 3.74
N THR A 107 -7.52 -5.34 3.08
CA THR A 107 -8.63 -4.78 2.28
C THR A 107 -9.84 -4.38 3.15
N GLY A 108 -10.95 -3.94 2.54
CA GLY A 108 -12.09 -3.43 3.34
C GLY A 108 -13.50 -3.57 2.78
N TYR A 109 -13.71 -3.78 1.46
CA TYR A 109 -15.06 -3.73 0.86
C TYR A 109 -16.06 -4.66 1.56
N VAL A 110 -15.70 -5.92 1.78
CA VAL A 110 -16.60 -6.91 2.39
C VAL A 110 -16.43 -7.04 3.91
N ALA A 111 -15.50 -6.28 4.50
CA ALA A 111 -15.08 -6.43 5.90
C ALA A 111 -16.09 -5.89 6.93
N SER A 112 -17.01 -5.01 6.52
CA SER A 112 -18.07 -4.46 7.36
C SER A 112 -19.31 -4.14 6.53
N SER A 113 -20.49 -4.25 7.14
CA SER A 113 -21.74 -3.86 6.51
C SER A 113 -21.78 -2.37 6.17
N CYS A 114 -21.25 -1.53 7.05
CA CYS A 114 -21.07 -0.09 6.83
C CYS A 114 -20.18 0.20 5.61
N VAL A 115 -19.02 -0.45 5.51
CA VAL A 115 -18.10 -0.24 4.37
C VAL A 115 -18.77 -0.70 3.06
N ARG A 116 -19.38 -1.88 3.08
CA ARG A 116 -20.06 -2.46 1.93
C ARG A 116 -21.15 -1.54 1.40
N GLY A 117 -21.97 -0.93 2.28
CA GLY A 117 -23.01 0.01 1.88
C GLY A 117 -22.47 1.23 1.11
N TYR A 118 -21.36 1.82 1.56
CA TYR A 118 -20.75 2.95 0.84
C TYR A 118 -20.18 2.54 -0.52
N VAL A 119 -19.52 1.38 -0.59
CA VAL A 119 -18.95 0.88 -1.84
C VAL A 119 -20.06 0.48 -2.82
N ASP A 120 -21.13 -0.17 -2.35
CA ASP A 120 -22.28 -0.56 -3.18
C ASP A 120 -22.97 0.66 -3.78
N HIS A 121 -23.24 1.71 -3.00
CA HIS A 121 -23.78 2.97 -3.53
C HIS A 121 -22.87 3.62 -4.59
N PHE A 122 -21.55 3.51 -4.43
CA PHE A 122 -20.62 4.01 -5.43
C PHE A 122 -20.65 3.17 -6.70
N LEU A 123 -20.57 1.84 -6.59
CA LEU A 123 -20.49 0.94 -7.75
C LEU A 123 -21.82 0.81 -8.50
N LEU A 124 -22.94 0.79 -7.77
CA LEU A 124 -24.28 0.56 -8.34
C LEU A 124 -24.96 1.85 -8.76
N ASP A 125 -24.84 2.92 -7.95
CA ASP A 125 -25.56 4.18 -8.17
C ASP A 125 -24.65 5.33 -8.63
N GLY A 126 -23.32 5.13 -8.67
CA GLY A 126 -22.37 6.21 -8.92
C GLY A 126 -22.32 7.28 -7.81
N ARG A 127 -22.86 6.99 -6.62
CA ARG A 127 -23.00 7.95 -5.53
C ARG A 127 -21.81 7.89 -4.58
N LEU A 128 -21.22 9.05 -4.32
CA LEU A 128 -20.16 9.22 -3.33
C LEU A 128 -20.65 9.99 -2.12
N PRO A 129 -20.15 9.68 -0.91
CA PRO A 129 -20.39 10.54 0.24
C PRO A 129 -19.83 11.95 0.01
N SER A 130 -20.40 12.94 0.73
CA SER A 130 -19.95 14.33 0.64
C SER A 130 -18.54 14.56 1.20
N GLY A 131 -18.02 13.63 1.99
CA GLY A 131 -16.66 13.65 2.53
C GLY A 131 -16.29 12.31 3.13
N THR A 132 -15.19 12.27 3.88
CA THR A 132 -14.74 11.07 4.60
C THR A 132 -15.84 10.51 5.50
N ARG A 133 -15.92 9.18 5.59
CA ARG A 133 -16.87 8.45 6.44
C ARG A 133 -16.12 7.47 7.30
N SER A 134 -16.58 7.29 8.53
CA SER A 134 -16.00 6.34 9.48
C SER A 134 -16.93 5.14 9.62
N CYS A 135 -16.37 3.94 9.56
CA CYS A 135 -17.07 2.69 9.86
C CYS A 135 -16.41 1.99 11.06
N PRO A 136 -17.19 1.54 12.07
CA PRO A 136 -16.64 0.92 13.28
C PRO A 136 -16.09 -0.49 13.02
N ALA A 137 -15.33 -1.02 13.98
CA ALA A 137 -14.96 -2.44 14.01
C ALA A 137 -16.09 -3.30 14.62
N GLY A 138 -16.12 -4.59 14.28
CA GLY A 138 -16.93 -5.60 14.98
C GLY A 138 -18.43 -5.60 14.69
N GLU A 139 -18.84 -5.25 13.47
CA GLU A 139 -20.22 -5.44 12.98
C GLU A 139 -20.51 -6.88 12.55
#